data_AF-A0A0D1MNR3-F1
#
_entry.id   AF-A0A0D1MNR3-F1
#
_cell.length_a   1.000
_cell.length_b   1.000
_cell.length_c   1.000
_cell.angle_alpha   90.00
_cell.angle_beta   90.00
_cell.angle_gamma   90.00
#
_symmetry.space_group_name_H-M   'P 1'
#
loop_
_entity.id
_entity.type
_entity.pdbx_description
1 polymer ?
#
loop_
_entity_poly.entity_id
_entity_poly.type
_entity_poly.pdbx_seq_one_letter_code
_entity_poly.pdbx_strand_id
1 'polypeptide(L)'
;MQVKRILDIGPIKFGDYAWDTKSVPDGPLIITVDLAAQTLSVFRDGYEIGATAILYGADEKPTPLGTFPILMKDATHVSRTYDNAPMPYTLRLTGDGVAIHGSKVEWGYATHGCIGVPVAFAKLLFAQAKVGDRVIITRGKTLATGQAILPAPTT
;
A
#
# COMPACT_ATOMS: atom_id res chain seq x y z
N MET A 1 1.21 10.10 -13.90
CA MET A 1 2.48 10.46 -13.22
C MET A 1 3.59 9.58 -13.81
N GLN A 2 4.80 10.09 -14.00
CA GLN A 2 5.96 9.28 -14.40
C GLN A 2 6.87 9.03 -13.20
N VAL A 3 7.52 7.87 -13.13
CA VAL A 3 8.49 7.54 -12.11
C VAL A 3 9.80 8.29 -12.38
N LYS A 4 10.19 9.15 -11.44
CA LYS A 4 11.41 9.97 -11.48
C LYS A 4 12.54 9.35 -10.66
N ARG A 5 12.21 8.69 -9.54
CA ARG A 5 13.16 8.02 -8.65
C ARG A 5 12.52 6.80 -8.02
N ILE A 6 13.29 5.72 -7.92
CA ILE A 6 13.01 4.53 -7.10
C ILE A 6 14.06 4.51 -5.98
N LEU A 7 13.68 4.06 -4.79
CA LEU A 7 14.63 3.92 -3.69
C LEU A 7 15.65 2.83 -4.03
N ASP A 8 16.92 3.11 -3.79
CA ASP A 8 17.98 2.10 -3.91
C ASP A 8 18.00 1.24 -2.65
N ILE A 9 17.17 0.20 -2.67
CA ILE A 9 16.98 -0.73 -1.57
C ILE A 9 17.20 -2.16 -2.08
N GLY A 10 17.89 -2.95 -1.27
CA GLY A 10 18.01 -4.39 -1.52
C GLY A 10 16.65 -5.10 -1.39
N PRO A 11 16.63 -6.44 -1.49
CA PRO A 11 15.41 -7.22 -1.32
C PRO A 11 14.73 -6.92 0.03
N ILE A 12 13.47 -6.50 -0.03
CA ILE A 12 12.66 -6.22 1.17
C ILE A 12 12.14 -7.55 1.73
N LYS A 13 12.37 -7.79 3.03
CA LYS A 13 11.85 -8.97 3.73
C LYS A 13 10.56 -8.62 4.48
N PHE A 14 9.82 -9.64 4.91
CA PHE A 14 8.65 -9.41 5.78
C PHE A 14 9.05 -8.64 7.04
N GLY A 15 8.31 -7.57 7.32
CA GLY A 15 8.57 -6.66 8.43
C GLY A 15 9.48 -5.47 8.08
N ASP A 16 10.26 -5.57 7.01
CA ASP A 16 11.14 -4.48 6.56
C ASP A 16 10.34 -3.40 5.80
N TYR A 17 10.81 -2.16 5.94
CA TYR A 17 10.36 -1.04 5.12
C TYR A 17 11.49 -0.03 4.93
N ALA A 18 11.38 0.76 3.87
CA ALA A 18 12.21 1.93 3.61
C ALA A 18 11.33 3.18 3.51
N TRP A 19 11.88 4.32 3.92
CA TRP A 19 11.20 5.62 3.83
C TRP A 19 12.21 6.75 3.67
N ASP A 20 12.07 7.55 2.61
CA ASP A 20 12.94 8.70 2.35
C ASP A 20 12.20 9.80 1.57
N THR A 21 11.94 10.91 2.26
CA THR A 21 11.31 12.11 1.69
C THR A 21 12.32 13.23 1.43
N LYS A 22 13.63 13.00 1.59
CA LYS A 22 14.63 14.06 1.41
C LYS A 22 14.63 14.54 -0.03
N SER A 23 14.59 15.86 -0.21
CA SER A 23 14.61 16.52 -1.53
C SER A 23 13.49 16.10 -2.47
N VAL A 24 12.39 15.57 -1.93
CA VAL A 24 11.19 15.23 -2.72
C VAL A 24 10.19 16.39 -2.62
N PRO A 25 9.78 16.99 -3.75
CA PRO A 25 8.80 18.07 -3.73
C PRO A 25 7.43 17.56 -3.28
N ASP A 26 6.61 18.47 -2.77
CA ASP A 26 5.19 18.18 -2.59
C ASP A 26 4.48 17.96 -3.92
N GLY A 27 3.44 17.14 -3.90
CA GLY A 27 2.66 16.84 -5.10
C GLY A 27 1.74 15.64 -4.90
N PRO A 28 1.12 15.17 -5.99
CA PRO A 28 0.17 14.06 -5.92
C PRO A 28 0.82 12.80 -5.34
N LEU A 29 0.07 12.05 -4.53
CA LEU A 29 0.48 10.76 -3.99
C LEU A 29 -0.17 9.64 -4.81
N ILE A 30 0.62 8.63 -5.18
CA ILE A 30 0.12 7.38 -5.73
C ILE A 30 0.76 6.23 -4.96
N ILE A 31 -0.07 5.29 -4.53
CA ILE A 31 0.35 4.06 -3.86
C ILE A 31 0.20 2.92 -4.86
N THR A 32 1.23 2.08 -4.99
CA THR A 32 1.19 0.89 -5.83
C THR A 32 1.41 -0.34 -4.99
N VAL A 33 0.69 -1.41 -5.28
CA VAL A 33 0.76 -2.68 -4.58
C VAL A 33 0.92 -3.78 -5.62
N ASP A 34 1.96 -4.58 -5.51
CA ASP A 34 2.13 -5.76 -6.34
C ASP A 34 2.00 -7.04 -5.51
N LEU A 35 0.96 -7.82 -5.80
CA LEU A 35 0.66 -9.04 -5.04
C LEU A 35 1.64 -10.19 -5.34
N ALA A 36 2.29 -10.20 -6.52
CA ALA A 36 3.26 -11.25 -6.86
C ALA A 36 4.62 -10.96 -6.20
N ALA A 37 5.04 -9.70 -6.18
CA ALA A 37 6.25 -9.27 -5.47
C ALA A 37 6.04 -9.12 -3.95
N GLN A 38 4.79 -9.09 -3.49
CA GLN A 38 4.40 -8.83 -2.09
C GLN A 38 4.95 -7.49 -1.58
N THR A 39 4.88 -6.45 -2.41
CA THR A 39 5.40 -5.13 -2.07
C THR A 39 4.35 -4.03 -2.24
N LEU A 40 4.50 -2.98 -1.43
CA LEU A 40 3.79 -1.72 -1.60
C LEU A 40 4.82 -0.60 -1.70
N SER A 41 4.67 0.26 -2.71
CA SER A 41 5.46 1.46 -2.94
C SER A 41 4.60 2.71 -2.88
N VAL A 42 5.19 3.81 -2.41
CA VAL A 42 4.53 5.11 -2.25
C VAL A 42 5.30 6.14 -3.07
N PHE A 43 4.63 6.72 -4.06
CA PHE A 43 5.20 7.74 -4.94
C PHE A 43 4.59 9.10 -4.63
N ARG A 44 5.44 10.10 -4.43
CA ARG A 44 5.06 11.52 -4.38
C ARG A 44 5.68 12.25 -5.56
N ASP A 45 4.83 12.81 -6.41
CA ASP A 45 5.27 13.50 -7.64
C ASP A 45 6.28 12.70 -8.48
N GLY A 46 6.13 11.37 -8.50
CA GLY A 46 6.99 10.45 -9.24
C GLY A 46 8.24 9.97 -8.50
N TYR A 47 8.53 10.49 -7.31
CA TYR A 47 9.61 9.99 -6.46
C TYR A 47 9.06 8.94 -5.52
N GLU A 48 9.61 7.73 -5.53
CA GLU A 48 9.35 6.77 -4.47
C GLU A 48 9.88 7.34 -3.14
N ILE A 49 9.01 7.43 -2.15
CA ILE A 49 9.29 7.91 -0.80
C ILE A 49 9.15 6.82 0.25
N GLY A 50 8.61 5.66 -0.11
CA GLY A 50 8.53 4.53 0.78
C GLY A 50 8.23 3.24 0.06
N ALA A 51 8.77 2.14 0.59
CA ALA A 51 8.53 0.79 0.11
C ALA A 51 8.48 -0.18 1.29
N THR A 52 7.65 -1.22 1.22
CA THR A 52 7.50 -2.23 2.29
C THR A 52 7.07 -3.57 1.74
N ALA A 53 7.40 -4.65 2.46
CA ALA A 53 6.74 -5.92 2.27
C ALA A 53 5.30 -5.85 2.80
N ILE A 54 4.41 -6.65 2.20
CA ILE A 54 2.99 -6.68 2.56
C ILE A 54 2.52 -8.08 2.95
N LEU A 55 1.44 -8.13 3.71
CA LEU A 55 0.51 -9.26 3.73
C LEU A 55 -0.70 -8.92 2.84
N TYR A 56 -1.25 -9.92 2.16
CA TYR A 56 -2.44 -9.76 1.32
C TYR A 56 -3.35 -10.99 1.44
N GLY A 57 -4.58 -10.90 0.94
CA GLY A 57 -5.51 -12.03 0.88
C GLY A 57 -5.27 -12.85 -0.38
N ALA A 58 -4.94 -14.14 -0.25
CA ALA A 58 -4.64 -15.02 -1.36
C ALA A 58 -5.77 -16.01 -1.70
N ASP A 59 -6.53 -16.46 -0.68
CA ASP A 59 -7.45 -17.60 -0.80
C ASP A 59 -8.92 -17.16 -0.87
N GLU A 60 -9.76 -17.56 0.09
CA GLU A 60 -11.22 -17.40 0.07
C GLU A 60 -11.71 -15.94 -0.06
N LYS A 61 -10.85 -14.97 0.28
CA LYS A 61 -11.13 -13.53 0.14
C LYS A 61 -9.92 -12.82 -0.46
N PRO A 62 -9.71 -12.91 -1.79
CA PRO A 62 -8.52 -12.39 -2.42
C PRO A 62 -8.51 -10.85 -2.41
N THR A 63 -7.33 -10.25 -2.29
CA THR A 63 -7.18 -8.80 -2.48
C THR A 63 -7.52 -8.44 -3.93
N PRO A 64 -8.44 -7.48 -4.17
CA PRO A 64 -8.89 -7.16 -5.52
C PRO A 64 -7.80 -6.44 -6.32
N LEU A 65 -7.71 -6.76 -7.61
CA LEU A 65 -6.90 -6.01 -8.57
C LEU A 65 -7.67 -4.80 -9.07
N GLY A 66 -6.98 -3.70 -9.37
CA GLY A 66 -7.64 -2.51 -9.88
C GLY A 66 -7.02 -1.19 -9.41
N THR A 67 -7.70 -0.09 -9.71
CA THR A 67 -7.36 1.22 -9.19
C THR A 67 -8.47 1.67 -8.25
N PHE A 68 -8.10 2.00 -7.01
CA PHE A 68 -9.03 2.38 -5.96
C PHE A 68 -8.67 3.76 -5.41
N PRO A 69 -9.64 4.64 -5.15
CA PRO A 69 -9.40 5.81 -4.33
C PRO A 69 -9.33 5.42 -2.85
N ILE A 70 -8.59 6.19 -2.05
CA ILE A 70 -8.76 6.15 -0.59
C ILE A 70 -10.11 6.79 -0.27
N LEU A 71 -11.05 5.99 0.23
CA LEU A 71 -12.40 6.40 0.60
C LEU A 71 -12.45 7.03 2.00
N MET A 72 -11.63 6.54 2.92
CA MET A 72 -11.66 6.94 4.32
C MET A 72 -10.31 6.68 5.00
N LYS A 73 -10.04 7.46 6.04
CA LYS A 73 -8.88 7.35 6.92
C LYS A 73 -9.33 7.21 8.38
N ASP A 74 -8.84 6.20 9.08
CA ASP A 74 -9.10 6.00 10.52
C ASP A 74 -7.84 5.51 11.24
N ALA A 75 -7.29 6.34 12.12
CA ALA A 75 -6.03 6.03 12.81
C ALA A 75 -6.19 4.93 13.88
N THR A 76 -7.39 4.78 14.44
CA THR A 76 -7.69 3.90 15.60
C THR A 76 -8.70 2.82 15.24
N HIS A 77 -8.75 2.43 13.96
CA HIS A 77 -9.75 1.51 13.46
C HIS A 77 -9.69 0.14 14.15
N VAL A 78 -10.86 -0.42 14.42
CA VAL A 78 -11.05 -1.80 14.91
C VAL A 78 -12.07 -2.49 14.02
N SER A 79 -11.75 -3.70 13.54
CA SER A 79 -12.66 -4.45 12.69
C SER A 79 -13.64 -5.27 13.52
N ARG A 80 -14.92 -4.88 13.48
CA ARG A 80 -16.01 -5.66 14.09
C ARG A 80 -16.19 -7.04 13.44
N THR A 81 -15.84 -7.17 12.17
CA THR A 81 -15.96 -8.43 11.41
C THR A 81 -14.88 -9.44 11.80
N TYR A 82 -13.73 -8.98 12.31
CA TYR A 82 -12.62 -9.82 12.73
C TYR A 82 -12.38 -9.70 14.24
N ASP A 83 -13.42 -9.98 15.04
CA ASP A 83 -13.35 -10.02 16.50
C ASP A 83 -12.68 -8.78 17.15
N ASN A 84 -13.05 -7.60 16.67
CA ASN A 84 -12.48 -6.31 17.09
C ASN A 84 -10.95 -6.22 16.92
N ALA A 85 -10.38 -6.95 15.97
CA ALA A 85 -8.97 -6.88 15.66
C ALA A 85 -8.54 -5.43 15.34
N PRO A 86 -7.45 -4.94 15.95
CA PRO A 86 -6.95 -3.60 15.71
C PRO A 86 -6.35 -3.49 14.31
N MET A 87 -6.74 -2.45 13.58
CA MET A 87 -6.25 -2.11 12.24
C MET A 87 -5.76 -0.65 12.23
N PRO A 88 -4.69 -0.33 12.97
CA PRO A 88 -4.24 1.06 13.13
C PRO A 88 -3.85 1.68 11.78
N TYR A 89 -4.10 2.97 11.64
CA TYR A 89 -3.78 3.75 10.44
C TYR A 89 -4.45 3.20 9.16
N THR A 90 -5.72 2.83 9.27
CA THR A 90 -6.53 2.28 8.19
C THR A 90 -6.78 3.31 7.08
N LEU A 91 -6.57 2.88 5.84
CA LEU A 91 -6.93 3.55 4.59
C LEU A 91 -7.90 2.66 3.81
N ARG A 92 -9.21 2.98 3.83
CA ARG A 92 -10.25 2.17 3.18
C ARG A 92 -10.25 2.38 1.66
N LEU A 93 -10.32 1.30 0.89
CA LEU A 93 -10.27 1.31 -0.58
C LEU A 93 -11.62 0.98 -1.23
N THR A 94 -12.42 0.15 -0.58
CA THR A 94 -13.69 -0.33 -1.13
C THR A 94 -14.86 -0.19 -0.14
N GLY A 95 -16.07 -0.13 -0.68
CA GLY A 95 -17.32 -0.06 0.10
C GLY A 95 -17.59 -1.29 0.95
N ASP A 96 -17.02 -2.45 0.60
CA ASP A 96 -17.12 -3.71 1.35
C ASP A 96 -15.98 -3.95 2.35
N GLY A 97 -15.02 -3.01 2.44
CA GLY A 97 -14.09 -2.92 3.56
C GLY A 97 -12.65 -3.38 3.31
N VAL A 98 -12.22 -3.56 2.05
CA VAL A 98 -10.80 -3.73 1.73
C VAL A 98 -10.04 -2.45 2.08
N ALA A 99 -8.92 -2.59 2.79
CA ALA A 99 -8.13 -1.46 3.27
C ALA A 99 -6.62 -1.77 3.30
N ILE A 100 -5.80 -0.72 3.32
CA ILE A 100 -4.41 -0.80 3.79
C ILE A 100 -4.40 -0.44 5.28
N HIS A 101 -3.70 -1.22 6.11
CA HIS A 101 -3.59 -0.92 7.55
C HIS A 101 -2.31 -1.49 8.17
N GLY A 102 -1.98 -1.02 9.37
CA GLY A 102 -0.90 -1.57 10.18
C GLY A 102 -1.20 -3.00 10.64
N SER A 103 -0.21 -3.87 10.48
CA SER A 103 -0.24 -5.30 10.80
C SER A 103 1.12 -5.77 11.30
N LYS A 104 1.11 -6.95 11.94
CA LYS A 104 2.32 -7.75 12.15
C LYS A 104 2.64 -8.49 10.84
N VAL A 105 3.63 -8.01 10.10
CA VAL A 105 4.00 -8.55 8.78
C VAL A 105 5.09 -9.60 8.95
N GLU A 106 4.70 -10.87 8.95
CA GLU A 106 5.60 -12.01 9.18
C GLU A 106 5.24 -13.16 8.25
N TRP A 107 6.21 -14.04 7.97
CA TRP A 107 5.97 -15.22 7.13
C TRP A 107 4.91 -16.14 7.75
N GLY A 108 4.03 -16.70 6.92
CA GLY A 108 2.93 -17.57 7.35
C GLY A 108 1.66 -16.84 7.78
N TYR A 109 1.67 -15.50 7.81
CA TYR A 109 0.47 -14.70 8.03
C TYR A 109 -0.16 -14.28 6.70
N ALA A 110 -1.49 -14.19 6.68
CA ALA A 110 -2.27 -13.64 5.57
C ALA A 110 -3.39 -12.77 6.12
N THR A 111 -3.97 -11.94 5.26
CA THR A 111 -5.18 -11.18 5.59
C THR A 111 -6.39 -11.81 4.91
N HIS A 112 -7.58 -11.35 5.28
CA HIS A 112 -8.82 -11.70 4.57
C HIS A 112 -9.19 -10.59 3.58
N GLY A 113 -8.27 -10.29 2.66
CA GLY A 113 -8.45 -9.35 1.54
C GLY A 113 -7.81 -7.96 1.72
N CYS A 114 -7.54 -7.53 2.95
CA CYS A 114 -6.84 -6.26 3.23
C CYS A 114 -5.34 -6.33 2.88
N ILE A 115 -4.68 -5.19 2.81
CA ILE A 115 -3.23 -5.09 2.64
C ILE A 115 -2.61 -4.72 3.99
N GLY A 116 -1.93 -5.67 4.62
CA GLY A 116 -1.23 -5.46 5.88
C GLY A 116 0.19 -4.95 5.65
N VAL A 117 0.57 -3.86 6.31
CA VAL A 117 1.94 -3.31 6.28
C VAL A 117 2.48 -3.12 7.71
N PRO A 118 3.80 -3.01 7.94
CA PRO A 118 4.33 -2.73 9.27
C PRO A 118 3.69 -1.48 9.88
N VAL A 119 3.33 -1.52 11.17
CA VAL A 119 2.62 -0.41 11.83
C VAL A 119 3.36 0.93 11.72
N ALA A 120 4.69 0.92 11.81
CA ALA A 120 5.51 2.11 11.64
C ALA A 120 5.38 2.71 10.22
N PHE A 121 5.39 1.85 9.20
CA PHE A 121 5.15 2.26 7.82
C PHE A 121 3.73 2.78 7.63
N ALA A 122 2.72 2.10 8.18
CA ALA A 122 1.32 2.53 8.12
C ALA A 122 1.13 3.95 8.67
N LYS A 123 1.79 4.27 9.79
CA LYS A 123 1.78 5.61 10.39
C LYS A 123 2.36 6.66 9.45
N LEU A 124 3.50 6.37 8.81
CA LEU A 124 4.17 7.26 7.85
C LEU A 124 3.29 7.48 6.62
N LEU A 125 2.76 6.41 6.03
CA LEU A 125 1.86 6.47 4.90
C LEU A 125 0.59 7.27 5.22
N PHE A 126 -0.03 7.00 6.37
CA PHE A 126 -1.23 7.71 6.81
C PHE A 126 -1.01 9.21 6.96
N ALA A 127 0.17 9.64 7.38
CA ALA A 127 0.51 11.06 7.48
C ALA A 127 0.59 11.75 6.10
N GLN A 128 0.96 11.02 5.04
CA GLN A 128 1.08 11.58 3.68
C GLN A 128 -0.18 11.45 2.84
N ALA A 129 -0.91 10.35 3.01
CA ALA A 129 -2.08 10.04 2.21
C ALA A 129 -3.28 10.93 2.54
N LYS A 130 -4.11 11.20 1.54
CA LYS A 130 -5.37 11.93 1.64
C LYS A 130 -6.50 11.11 1.05
N VAL A 131 -7.73 11.40 1.50
CA VAL A 131 -8.93 10.85 0.84
C VAL A 131 -8.91 11.29 -0.63
N GLY A 132 -9.15 10.34 -1.53
CA GLY A 132 -9.08 10.53 -2.98
C GLY A 132 -7.73 10.17 -3.62
N ASP A 133 -6.65 10.02 -2.85
CA ASP A 133 -5.38 9.52 -3.40
C ASP A 133 -5.58 8.11 -3.98
N ARG A 134 -4.79 7.79 -5.01
CA ARG A 134 -4.97 6.56 -5.78
C ARG A 134 -4.10 5.43 -5.24
N VAL A 135 -4.72 4.26 -5.11
CA VAL A 135 -4.07 2.97 -4.85
C VAL A 135 -4.24 2.09 -6.07
N ILE A 136 -3.14 1.60 -6.62
CA ILE A 136 -3.12 0.73 -7.80
C ILE A 136 -2.65 -0.65 -7.35
N ILE A 137 -3.50 -1.66 -7.48
CA ILE A 137 -3.22 -3.03 -7.07
C ILE A 137 -3.05 -3.89 -8.32
N THR A 138 -1.87 -4.48 -8.48
CA THR A 138 -1.46 -5.32 -9.60
C THR A 138 -0.93 -6.67 -9.12
N ARG A 139 -0.63 -7.56 -10.08
CA ARG A 139 0.04 -8.82 -9.85
C ARG A 139 1.09 -9.02 -10.94
N GLY A 140 2.37 -8.95 -10.57
CA GLY A 140 3.50 -9.12 -11.49
C GLY A 140 3.81 -7.89 -12.37
N LYS A 141 3.40 -6.69 -11.97
CA LYS A 141 3.72 -5.42 -12.64
C LYS A 141 4.55 -4.53 -11.73
N THR A 142 5.86 -4.65 -11.83
CA THR A 142 6.80 -3.72 -11.17
C THR A 142 6.97 -2.45 -12.01
N LEU A 143 7.29 -1.34 -11.34
CA LEU A 143 7.61 -0.08 -11.98
C LEU A 143 9.12 0.15 -12.04
N ALA A 144 9.59 0.75 -13.13
CA ALA A 144 10.96 1.20 -13.33
C ALA A 144 11.00 2.71 -13.58
N THR A 145 12.15 3.35 -13.34
CA THR A 145 12.37 4.77 -13.64
C THR A 145 12.04 5.08 -15.10
N GLY A 146 11.35 6.20 -15.33
CA GLY A 146 10.88 6.63 -16.65
C GLY A 146 9.55 6.01 -17.08
N GLN A 147 9.04 4.99 -16.39
CA GLN A 147 7.73 4.44 -16.69
C GLN A 147 6.59 5.32 -16.17
N ALA A 148 5.47 5.33 -16.90
CA ALA A 148 4.25 5.93 -16.41
C ALA A 148 3.62 5.05 -15.34
N ILE A 149 3.20 5.66 -14.23
CA ILE A 149 2.32 5.02 -13.24
C ILE A 149 0.90 5.08 -13.81
N LEU A 150 0.52 3.98 -14.45
CA LEU A 150 -0.77 3.83 -15.13
C LEU A 150 -1.82 3.20 -14.21
N PRO A 151 -3.12 3.51 -14.39
CA PRO A 151 -4.17 2.73 -13.76
C PRO A 151 -3.98 1.23 -14.04
N ALA A 152 -4.32 0.38 -13.07
CA ALA A 152 -4.45 -1.05 -13.35
C ALA A 152 -5.50 -1.26 -14.47
N PRO A 153 -5.30 -2.23 -15.38
CA PRO A 153 -6.30 -2.55 -16.39
C PRO A 153 -7.63 -2.86 -15.71
N THR A 154 -8.71 -2.23 -16.17
CA THR A 154 -10.07 -2.69 -15.87
C THR A 154 -10.26 -4.02 -16.58
N THR A 155 -10.42 -5.09 -15.81
CA THR A 155 -10.93 -6.38 -16.31
C THR A 155 -12.36 -6.25 -16.78
#